data_AF-A0AA92DFZ7-F1
#
_entry.id   AF-A0AA92DFZ7-F1
#
_cell.length_a   1.000
_cell.length_b   1.000
_cell.length_c   1.000
_cell.angle_alpha   90.00
_cell.angle_beta   90.00
_cell.angle_gamma   90.00
#
_symmetry.space_group_name_H-M   'P 1'
#
loop_
_entity.id
_entity.type
_entity.pdbx_description
1 polymer ?
#
loop_
_entity_poly.entity_id
_entity_poly.type
_entity_poly.pdbx_seq_one_letter_code
_entity_poly.pdbx_strand_id
1 'polypeptide(L)' 'MSAMAVVRAVKGAAARAGLDPATVSGHSLRAGLATAAAQAGAPLLAIMAQTRHRSVQVARGYVRDAELWRDNVTDQLL' A
#
# COMPACT_ATOMS: atom_id res chain seq x y z
N MET A 1 -4.88 10.34 -18.88
CA MET A 1 -4.09 9.08 -18.77
C MET A 1 -5.05 7.90 -18.66
N SER A 2 -4.85 6.83 -19.43
CA SER A 2 -5.66 5.61 -19.32
C SER A 2 -5.11 4.66 -18.25
N ALA A 3 -5.95 3.76 -17.74
CA ALA A 3 -5.52 2.72 -16.79
C ALA A 3 -4.38 1.85 -17.37
N MET A 4 -4.42 1.57 -18.67
CA MET A 4 -3.37 0.83 -19.37
C MET A 4 -2.06 1.61 -19.47
N ALA A 5 -2.11 2.94 -19.62
CA ALA A 5 -0.91 3.76 -19.60
C ALA A 5 -0.21 3.70 -18.24
N VAL A 6 -0.97 3.73 -17.15
CA VAL A 6 -0.43 3.57 -15.78
C VAL A 6 0.19 2.20 -15.60
N VAL A 7 -0.50 1.13 -16.01
CA VAL A 7 0.03 -0.25 -15.89
C VAL A 7 1.35 -0.41 -16.64
N ARG A 8 1.46 0.13 -17.87
CA ARG A 8 2.71 0.09 -18.65
C ARG A 8 3.84 0.87 -17.97
N ALA A 9 3.55 2.05 -17.43
CA ALA A 9 4.55 2.84 -16.72
C ALA A 9 5.09 2.10 -15.48
N VAL A 10 4.21 1.49 -14.70
CA VAL A 10 4.57 0.72 -13.50
C VAL A 10 5.38 -0.52 -13.86
N LYS A 11 4.94 -1.30 -14.85
CA LYS A 11 5.69 -2.48 -15.32
C LYS A 11 7.06 -2.12 -15.85
N GLY A 12 7.18 -1.00 -16.58
CA GLY A 12 8.46 -0.47 -17.02
C GLY A 12 9.36 -0.04 -15.86
N ALA A 13 8.80 0.55 -14.80
CA ALA A 13 9.56 0.90 -13.59
C ALA A 13 10.03 -0.36 -12.83
N ALA A 14 9.17 -1.37 -12.67
CA ALA A 14 9.51 -2.65 -12.04
C ALA A 14 10.67 -3.35 -12.78
N ALA A 15 10.61 -3.40 -14.11
CA ALA A 15 11.70 -3.97 -14.92
C ALA A 15 13.04 -3.24 -14.71
N ARG A 16 13.04 -1.90 -14.66
CA ARG A 16 14.26 -1.11 -14.38
C ARG A 16 14.79 -1.32 -12.96
N ALA A 17 13.93 -1.67 -12.01
CA ALA A 17 14.30 -1.97 -10.63
C ALA A 17 14.71 -3.45 -10.43
N GLY A 18 14.74 -4.28 -11.48
CA GLY A 18 15.06 -5.70 -11.39
C GLY A 18 13.95 -6.58 -10.79
N LEU A 19 12.72 -6.06 -10.72
CA LEU A 19 11.54 -6.81 -10.25
C LEU A 19 10.81 -7.45 -11.43
N ASP A 20 10.14 -8.59 -11.19
CA ASP A 20 9.28 -9.23 -12.20
C ASP A 20 8.03 -8.37 -12.47
N PRO A 21 7.87 -7.80 -13.68
CA PRO A 21 6.72 -6.96 -14.01
C PRO A 21 5.37 -7.69 -13.98
N ALA A 22 5.34 -9.03 -13.99
CA ALA A 22 4.12 -9.81 -13.82
C ALA A 22 3.54 -9.71 -12.40
N THR A 23 4.37 -9.41 -11.42
CA THR A 23 3.97 -9.29 -10.01
C THR A 23 3.33 -7.93 -9.66
N VAL A 24 3.37 -6.95 -10.57
CA VAL A 24 2.86 -5.59 -10.34
C VAL A 24 1.65 -5.25 -11.23
N SER A 25 0.68 -4.55 -10.66
CA SER A 25 -0.56 -4.13 -11.32
C SER A 25 -1.06 -2.77 -10.83
N GLY A 26 -2.11 -2.23 -11.46
CA GLY A 26 -2.77 -1.01 -10.94
C GLY A 26 -3.38 -1.21 -9.54
N HIS A 27 -3.77 -2.45 -9.19
CA HIS A 27 -4.27 -2.76 -7.85
C HIS A 27 -3.14 -2.75 -6.82
N SER A 28 -1.95 -3.25 -7.17
CA SER A 28 -0.79 -3.23 -6.27
C SER A 28 -0.31 -1.81 -5.95
N LEU A 29 -0.53 -0.84 -6.84
CA LEU A 29 -0.27 0.58 -6.52
C LEU A 29 -1.21 1.13 -5.44
N ARG A 30 -2.49 0.79 -5.45
CA ARG A 30 -3.43 1.24 -4.40
C ARG A 30 -3.05 0.63 -3.05
N ALA A 31 -2.78 -0.67 -3.04
CA ALA A 31 -2.31 -1.37 -1.86
C ALA A 31 -1.01 -0.76 -1.33
N GLY A 32 -0.01 -0.60 -2.20
CA GLY A 32 1.28 0.00 -1.85
C GLY A 32 1.15 1.43 -1.32
N LEU A 33 0.27 2.26 -1.92
CA LEU A 33 0.00 3.60 -1.41
C LEU A 33 -0.62 3.56 0.00
N ALA A 34 -1.60 2.70 0.24
CA ALA A 34 -2.25 2.59 1.54
C ALA A 34 -1.26 2.13 2.62
N THR A 35 -0.45 1.12 2.33
CA THR A 35 0.59 0.61 3.23
C THR A 35 1.66 1.68 3.48
N ALA A 36 2.17 2.36 2.45
CA ALA A 36 3.18 3.40 2.62
C ALA A 36 2.66 4.62 3.41
N ALA A 37 1.41 5.03 3.20
CA ALA A 37 0.79 6.11 3.97
C ALA A 37 0.63 5.72 5.45
N ALA A 38 0.22 4.49 5.74
CA ALA A 38 0.19 3.96 7.11
C ALA A 38 1.60 3.86 7.72
N GLN A 39 2.60 3.48 6.92
CA GLN A 39 4.01 3.54 7.32
C GLN A 39 4.47 4.96 7.68
N ALA A 40 3.96 5.97 6.98
CA ALA A 40 4.22 7.37 7.30
C ALA A 40 3.39 7.92 8.47
N GLY A 41 2.54 7.11 9.12
CA GLY A 41 1.69 7.55 10.24
C GLY A 41 0.45 8.33 9.82
N ALA A 42 0.05 8.25 8.54
CA ALA A 42 -1.17 8.91 8.08
C ALA A 42 -2.41 8.25 8.72
N PRO A 43 -3.42 9.03 9.16
CA PRO A 43 -4.59 8.48 9.81
C PRO A 43 -5.44 7.66 8.84
N LEU A 44 -6.01 6.54 9.32
CA LEU A 44 -6.80 5.60 8.53
C LEU A 44 -7.91 6.29 7.71
N LEU A 45 -8.60 7.29 8.27
CA LEU A 45 -9.67 8.01 7.56
C LEU A 45 -9.12 8.82 6.36
N ALA A 46 -7.93 9.41 6.46
CA ALA A 46 -7.29 10.10 5.35
C ALA A 46 -6.86 9.12 4.25
N ILE A 47 -6.33 7.96 4.65
CA ILE A 47 -5.99 6.87 3.72
C ILE A 47 -7.25 6.39 3.00
N MET A 48 -8.36 6.18 3.71
CA MET A 48 -9.64 5.77 3.14
C MET A 48 -10.19 6.81 2.17
N ALA A 49 -10.13 8.10 2.51
CA ALA A 49 -10.58 9.17 1.63
C ALA A 49 -9.78 9.19 0.31
N GLN A 50 -8.45 9.11 0.39
CA GLN A 50 -7.56 9.12 -0.78
C GLN A 50 -7.75 7.87 -1.66
N THR A 51 -7.92 6.71 -1.05
CA THR A 51 -8.03 5.42 -1.77
C THR A 51 -9.47 5.05 -2.14
N ARG A 52 -10.44 5.83 -1.65
CA ARG A 52 -11.90 5.62 -1.78
C ARG A 52 -12.39 4.28 -1.22
N HIS A 53 -11.75 3.80 -0.15
CA HIS A 53 -12.25 2.63 0.59
C HIS A 53 -13.50 3.00 1.39
N ARG A 54 -14.60 2.28 1.16
CA ARG A 54 -15.84 2.41 1.95
C ARG A 54 -15.84 1.53 3.20
N SER A 55 -15.10 0.43 3.18
CA SER A 55 -14.98 -0.49 4.31
C SER A 55 -13.74 -0.17 5.12
N VAL A 56 -13.95 0.11 6.41
CA VAL A 56 -12.89 0.25 7.40
C VAL A 56 -12.11 -1.06 7.53
N GLN A 57 -12.80 -2.21 7.48
CA GLN A 57 -12.19 -3.53 7.61
C GLN A 57 -11.17 -3.81 6.50
N VAL A 58 -11.51 -3.46 5.25
CA VAL A 58 -10.60 -3.59 4.11
C VAL A 58 -9.39 -2.67 4.28
N ALA A 59 -9.62 -1.40 4.62
CA ALA A 59 -8.54 -0.42 4.79
C ALA A 59 -7.60 -0.76 5.96
N ARG A 60 -8.13 -1.35 7.05
CA ARG A 60 -7.34 -1.85 8.18
C ARG A 60 -6.38 -2.99 7.81
N GLY A 61 -6.65 -3.75 6.74
CA GLY A 61 -5.70 -4.74 6.24
C GLY A 61 -4.34 -4.10 5.94
N TYR A 62 -4.35 -3.03 5.15
CA TYR A 62 -3.13 -2.32 4.76
C TYR A 62 -2.40 -1.63 5.92
N VAL A 63 -3.13 -1.18 6.94
CA VAL A 63 -2.55 -0.55 8.14
C VAL A 63 -1.87 -1.59 9.03
N ARG A 64 -2.49 -2.76 9.25
CA ARG A 64 -1.88 -3.85 10.03
C ARG A 64 -0.56 -4.31 9.42
N ASP A 65 -0.51 -4.46 8.10
CA ASP A 65 0.72 -4.84 7.40
C ASP A 65 1.82 -3.77 7.55
N ALA A 66 1.44 -2.49 7.65
CA ALA A 66 2.36 -1.36 7.85
C ALA A 66 2.86 -1.20 9.30
N GLU A 67 2.12 -1.69 10.28
CA GLU A 67 2.39 -1.56 11.71
C GLU A 67 2.96 -2.83 12.35
N LEU A 68 3.07 -3.93 11.58
CA LEU A 68 3.53 -5.25 12.04
C LEU A 68 4.79 -5.22 12.93
N TRP A 69 5.67 -4.24 12.70
CA TRP A 69 6.94 -4.09 13.42
C TRP A 69 7.06 -2.82 14.29
N ARG A 70 6.05 -1.94 14.32
CA ARG A 70 6.12 -0.67 15.07
C ARG A 70 5.34 -0.67 16.38
N ASP A 71 4.28 -1.45 16.48
CA ASP A 71 3.48 -1.61 17.69
C ASP A 71 3.44 -3.08 18.13
N ASN A 72 4.61 -3.72 18.09
CA ASN A 72 4.72 -5.08 18.58
C ASN A 72 4.61 -5.07 20.11
N VAL A 73 3.55 -5.71 20.64
CA VAL A 73 3.32 -5.79 22.09
C VAL A 73 4.50 -6.45 22.82
N THR A 74 5.26 -7.32 22.17
CA THR A 74 6.45 -7.94 22.75
C THR A 74 7.54 -6.92 23.06
N ASP A 75 7.61 -5.81 22.31
CA ASP A 75 8.57 -4.72 22.54
C ASP A 75 8.20 -3.86 23.75
N GLN A 76 6.95 -3.95 24.23
CA GLN A 76 6.46 -3.26 25.43
C GLN A 76 6.54 -4.14 26.69
N LEU A 77 6.91 -5.41 26.55
CA LEU A 77 6.97 -6.40 27.63
C LEU A 77 8.41 -6.75 28.05
N LEU A 78 9.42 -6.18 27.38
CA LEU A 78 10.85 -6.33 27.67
C LEU A 78 11.41 -5.02 28.25
#